data_AF-A0A5R8K8X6-F1
#
_entry.id   AF-A0A5R8K8X6-F1
#
_cell.length_a   1.000
_cell.length_b   1.000
_cell.length_c   1.000
_cell.angle_alpha   90.00
_cell.angle_beta   90.00
_cell.angle_gamma   90.00
#
_symmetry.space_group_name_H-M   'P 1'
#
loop_
_entity.id
_entity.type
_entity.pdbx_description
1 polymer ?
#
loop_
_entity_poly.entity_id
_entity_poly.type
_entity_poly.pdbx_seq_one_letter_code
_entity_poly.pdbx_strand_id
1 'polypeptide(L)'
;MNIVTYLIMGLVLTSFGLPMMAQSETRKSEIIGAVGEQADDALFSVHQAVNALADGWVNKTFEEKQALELATSYRGSAELVDGLVKGKSEDVKRTSGLLVKQATALEAWIKIGDEALAETYRKLKEQADAAMAGGAEMGPEMGATVAQGETIELKIVKSVAPGGKEGDLGTMTVTRKSKELPLEVKWAYADGGSDQGLCVPFPNSGEMAVFYGEGVKSVHIFKIDGKNITGCWASVEGNPKIRSIRLTQADNVNDYDIVGVEGGKFSVMAFKGGMASVTWKFKGGLEVSGIGVWKGDYLAAIDVEPKAKAGVLLYSMAPDGKTATCRWIMNDVSGVGEETLEVTAMSPNFLTGGGSPTVTATAGNVRDEVRQIAEQLRENLGNAVQYRPSTSQINAISATLNDAELLRAYVEEVYTQIPSTGPAAKPGQNEILVEGPDLKDLPGGYTQKIKHFRPGTDIYRFKYVAPGQDIGMSYDGLIKVKDQWIFIPKAWRAFK
;
A
#
# COMPACT_ATOMS: atom_id res chain seq x y z
N MET A 1 -11.65 1.97 4.39
CA MET A 1 -12.55 2.04 5.56
C MET A 1 -13.91 2.50 5.05
N ASN A 2 -15.01 1.77 5.29
CA ASN A 2 -16.28 2.03 4.60
C ASN A 2 -17.18 3.00 5.40
N ILE A 3 -17.75 3.99 4.71
CA ILE A 3 -18.57 5.10 5.22
C ILE A 3 -19.74 4.63 6.13
N VAL A 4 -20.21 3.40 5.90
CA VAL A 4 -21.27 2.73 6.68
C VAL A 4 -20.95 2.64 8.18
N THR A 5 -19.67 2.58 8.57
CA THR A 5 -19.26 2.41 9.97
C THR A 5 -19.55 3.65 10.83
N TYR A 6 -19.52 4.84 10.23
CA TYR A 6 -19.82 6.10 10.95
C TYR A 6 -21.32 6.36 11.11
N LEU A 7 -22.15 5.79 10.23
CA LEU A 7 -23.62 5.92 10.23
C LEU A 7 -24.28 5.26 11.45
N ILE A 8 -23.67 4.20 12.02
CA ILE A 8 -24.22 3.49 13.19
C ILE A 8 -23.97 4.29 14.49
N MET A 9 -22.91 5.10 14.57
CA MET A 9 -22.66 5.95 15.74
C MET A 9 -23.61 7.14 15.85
N GLY A 10 -24.16 7.63 14.74
CA GLY A 10 -25.06 8.79 14.72
C GLY A 10 -26.51 8.49 15.16
N LEU A 11 -26.95 7.23 15.10
CA LEU A 11 -28.38 6.90 15.21
C LEU A 11 -28.83 6.29 16.55
N VAL A 12 -27.92 6.05 17.51
CA VAL A 12 -28.22 5.26 18.73
C VAL A 12 -28.40 6.10 20.01
N LEU A 13 -28.27 7.43 19.99
CA LEU A 13 -28.27 8.23 21.23
C LEU A 13 -29.50 9.12 21.39
N THR A 14 -30.64 8.51 21.73
CA THR A 14 -31.79 9.18 22.35
C THR A 14 -32.31 8.37 23.54
N SER A 15 -31.52 8.25 24.61
CA SER A 15 -32.05 7.82 25.92
C SER A 15 -31.17 8.34 27.07
N PHE A 16 -31.85 8.89 28.09
CA PHE A 16 -31.38 9.35 29.41
C PHE A 16 -31.00 10.83 29.55
N GLY A 17 -31.73 11.48 30.46
CA GLY A 17 -31.77 12.92 30.66
C GLY A 17 -30.99 13.41 31.88
N LEU A 18 -30.34 14.55 31.69
CA LEU A 18 -30.06 15.70 32.57
C LEU A 18 -29.68 16.87 31.62
N PRO A 19 -29.62 18.16 32.04
CA PRO A 19 -29.97 19.29 31.17
C PRO A 19 -28.96 19.52 30.03
N MET A 20 -29.31 19.00 28.85
CA MET A 20 -28.48 18.87 27.65
C MET A 20 -28.29 20.16 26.83
N MET A 21 -29.13 21.18 27.00
CA MET A 21 -29.36 22.18 25.94
C MET A 21 -28.15 23.06 25.60
N ALA A 22 -27.27 23.38 26.56
CA ALA A 22 -26.13 24.26 26.30
C ALA A 22 -24.87 23.50 25.82
N GLN A 23 -24.63 22.28 26.35
CA GLN A 23 -23.54 21.41 25.87
C GLN A 23 -23.89 20.74 24.53
N SER A 24 -25.18 20.58 24.19
CA SER A 24 -25.59 19.94 22.94
C SER A 24 -25.29 20.81 21.72
N GLU A 25 -25.43 22.14 21.79
CA GLU A 25 -25.19 23.00 20.63
C GLU A 25 -23.70 23.18 20.35
N THR A 26 -22.84 23.31 21.38
CA THR A 26 -21.38 23.29 21.19
C THR A 26 -20.91 21.96 20.63
N ARG A 27 -21.37 20.83 21.18
CA ARG A 27 -20.96 19.49 20.74
C ARG A 27 -21.52 19.12 19.36
N LYS A 28 -22.73 19.60 19.03
CA LYS A 28 -23.31 19.50 17.68
C LYS A 28 -22.53 20.36 16.68
N SER A 29 -22.10 21.56 17.07
CA SER A 29 -21.21 22.40 16.26
C SER A 29 -19.84 21.76 16.05
N GLU A 30 -19.26 21.11 17.07
CA GLU A 30 -18.01 20.35 16.97
C GLU A 30 -18.15 19.11 16.07
N ILE A 31 -19.25 18.36 16.17
CA ILE A 31 -19.54 17.21 15.29
C ILE A 31 -19.79 17.68 13.85
N ILE A 32 -20.55 18.75 13.65
CA ILE A 32 -20.77 19.36 12.33
C ILE A 32 -19.46 19.91 11.76
N GLY A 33 -18.57 20.44 12.60
CA GLY A 33 -17.22 20.87 12.25
C GLY A 33 -16.34 19.70 11.81
N ALA A 34 -16.24 18.65 12.62
CA ALA A 34 -15.40 17.47 12.35
C ALA A 34 -15.89 16.63 11.16
N VAL A 35 -17.21 16.42 11.04
CA VAL A 35 -17.83 15.83 9.84
C VAL A 35 -17.64 16.76 8.64
N GLY A 36 -17.59 18.07 8.90
CA GLY A 36 -17.48 19.10 7.91
C GLY A 36 -16.09 19.21 7.26
N GLU A 37 -15.00 19.04 7.99
CA GLU A 37 -13.65 19.06 7.41
C GLU A 37 -13.44 17.82 6.51
N GLN A 38 -13.97 16.67 6.94
CA GLN A 38 -13.89 15.43 6.17
C GLN A 38 -14.79 15.42 4.92
N ALA A 39 -15.83 16.25 4.89
CA ALA A 39 -16.75 16.33 3.76
C ALA A 39 -16.09 16.95 2.52
N ASP A 40 -15.21 17.94 2.71
CA ASP A 40 -14.51 18.60 1.60
C ASP A 40 -13.44 17.67 0.98
N ASP A 41 -12.69 16.93 1.82
CA ASP A 41 -11.77 15.88 1.38
C ASP A 41 -12.49 14.74 0.65
N ALA A 42 -13.64 14.31 1.18
CA ALA A 42 -14.47 13.28 0.56
C ALA A 42 -15.04 13.75 -0.79
N LEU A 43 -15.46 15.01 -0.89
CA LEU A 43 -15.94 15.63 -2.11
C LEU A 43 -14.87 15.59 -3.21
N PHE A 44 -13.66 16.04 -2.90
CA PHE A 44 -12.54 16.03 -3.84
C PHE A 44 -12.15 14.60 -4.25
N SER A 45 -12.04 13.69 -3.27
CA SER A 45 -11.66 12.30 -3.50
C SER A 45 -12.64 11.56 -4.41
N VAL A 46 -13.94 11.71 -4.18
CA VAL A 46 -14.98 11.09 -5.00
C VAL A 46 -14.96 11.68 -6.41
N HIS A 47 -14.74 12.98 -6.56
CA HIS A 47 -14.60 13.60 -7.87
C HIS A 47 -13.41 13.05 -8.67
N GLN A 48 -12.22 12.91 -8.06
CA GLN A 48 -11.05 12.31 -8.72
C GLN A 48 -11.31 10.86 -9.11
N ALA A 49 -11.98 10.08 -8.25
CA ALA A 49 -12.32 8.69 -8.54
C ALA A 49 -13.30 8.55 -9.73
N VAL A 50 -14.30 9.43 -9.81
CA VAL A 50 -15.24 9.51 -10.94
C VAL A 50 -14.49 9.82 -12.24
N ASN A 51 -13.59 10.81 -12.22
CA ASN A 51 -12.78 11.17 -13.40
C ASN A 51 -11.88 10.03 -13.86
N ALA A 52 -11.14 9.42 -12.94
CA ALA A 52 -10.23 8.32 -13.23
C ALA A 52 -10.98 7.09 -13.80
N LEU A 53 -12.20 6.83 -13.31
CA LEU A 53 -13.05 5.77 -13.86
C LEU A 53 -13.49 6.07 -15.29
N ALA A 54 -13.92 7.31 -15.58
CA ALA A 54 -14.30 7.70 -16.92
C ALA A 54 -13.14 7.54 -17.91
N ASP A 55 -11.96 8.04 -17.56
CA ASP A 55 -10.76 7.91 -18.38
C ASP A 55 -10.36 6.45 -18.56
N GLY A 56 -10.39 5.66 -17.49
CA GLY A 56 -10.09 4.23 -17.54
C GLY A 56 -11.07 3.44 -18.40
N TRP A 57 -12.37 3.77 -18.37
CA TRP A 57 -13.37 3.09 -19.18
C TRP A 57 -13.28 3.46 -20.66
N VAL A 58 -13.16 4.76 -21.00
CA VAL A 58 -12.94 5.23 -22.38
C VAL A 58 -11.71 4.57 -23.01
N ASN A 59 -10.65 4.44 -22.23
CA ASN A 59 -9.40 3.81 -22.67
C ASN A 59 -9.42 2.28 -22.63
N LYS A 60 -10.53 1.64 -22.21
CA LYS A 60 -10.69 0.18 -22.09
C LYS A 60 -9.73 -0.48 -21.08
N THR A 61 -9.40 0.25 -20.03
CA THR A 61 -8.68 -0.22 -18.84
C THR A 61 -9.60 -1.02 -17.92
N PHE A 62 -10.90 -0.70 -17.91
CA PHE A 62 -11.93 -1.46 -17.21
C PHE A 62 -12.83 -2.21 -18.19
N GLU A 63 -13.17 -3.45 -17.86
CA GLU A 63 -14.26 -4.17 -18.52
C GLU A 63 -15.59 -3.48 -18.20
N GLU A 64 -16.55 -3.49 -19.14
CA GLU A 64 -17.81 -2.74 -19.02
C GLU A 64 -18.57 -3.05 -17.72
N LYS A 65 -18.66 -4.34 -17.36
CA LYS A 65 -19.30 -4.77 -16.10
C LYS A 65 -18.59 -4.20 -14.86
N GLN A 66 -17.26 -4.22 -14.84
CA GLN A 66 -16.47 -3.68 -13.73
C GLN A 66 -16.60 -2.16 -13.65
N ALA A 67 -16.56 -1.47 -14.80
CA ALA A 67 -16.74 -0.03 -14.87
C ALA A 67 -18.12 0.38 -14.33
N LEU A 68 -19.17 -0.37 -14.68
CA LEU A 68 -20.52 -0.13 -14.20
C LEU A 68 -20.65 -0.32 -12.69
N GLU A 69 -20.11 -1.41 -12.13
CA GLU A 69 -20.11 -1.64 -10.68
C GLU A 69 -19.40 -0.51 -9.91
N LEU A 70 -18.26 -0.04 -10.42
CA LEU A 70 -17.53 1.09 -9.86
C LEU A 70 -18.32 2.40 -9.98
N ALA A 71 -18.94 2.65 -11.13
CA ALA A 71 -19.73 3.86 -11.36
C ALA A 71 -20.92 3.95 -10.40
N THR A 72 -21.66 2.85 -10.22
CA THR A 72 -22.75 2.77 -9.24
C THR A 72 -22.24 3.01 -7.81
N SER A 73 -21.07 2.45 -7.45
CA SER A 73 -20.44 2.68 -6.14
C SER A 73 -20.04 4.15 -5.93
N TYR A 74 -19.46 4.79 -6.94
CA TYR A 74 -19.06 6.20 -6.86
C TYR A 74 -20.26 7.16 -6.87
N ARG A 75 -21.35 6.85 -7.57
CA ARG A 75 -22.61 7.59 -7.42
C ARG A 75 -23.13 7.51 -5.99
N GLY A 76 -23.16 6.31 -5.39
CA GLY A 76 -23.56 6.15 -3.99
C GLY A 76 -22.66 6.93 -3.02
N SER A 77 -21.35 7.00 -3.31
CA SER A 77 -20.42 7.80 -2.52
C SER A 77 -20.67 9.31 -2.67
N ALA A 78 -20.96 9.79 -3.88
CA ALA A 78 -21.32 11.17 -4.13
C ALA A 78 -22.62 11.57 -3.42
N GLU A 79 -23.65 10.70 -3.41
CA GLU A 79 -24.91 10.90 -2.69
C GLU A 79 -24.69 10.98 -1.16
N LEU A 80 -23.78 10.16 -0.63
CA LEU A 80 -23.39 10.23 0.78
C LEU A 80 -22.72 11.58 1.09
N VAL A 81 -21.78 12.02 0.25
CA VAL A 81 -21.11 13.33 0.42
C VAL A 81 -22.12 14.48 0.36
N ASP A 82 -23.04 14.48 -0.61
CA ASP A 82 -24.14 15.46 -0.70
C ASP A 82 -25.00 15.49 0.58
N GLY A 83 -25.29 14.31 1.14
CA GLY A 83 -25.96 14.18 2.43
C GLY A 83 -25.18 14.79 3.61
N LEU A 84 -23.86 14.62 3.62
CA LEU A 84 -22.97 15.10 4.70
C LEU A 84 -22.78 16.62 4.69
N VAL A 85 -22.86 17.27 3.52
CA VAL A 85 -22.71 18.72 3.42
C VAL A 85 -23.99 19.51 3.71
N LYS A 86 -25.07 18.83 4.13
CA LYS A 86 -26.31 19.49 4.60
C LYS A 86 -26.04 20.32 5.85
N GLY A 87 -25.79 21.61 5.64
CA GLY A 87 -25.43 22.58 6.69
C GLY A 87 -24.18 23.40 6.37
N LYS A 88 -23.49 23.08 5.26
CA LYS A 88 -22.34 23.84 4.74
C LYS A 88 -22.78 25.07 3.93
N SER A 89 -21.79 25.83 3.47
CA SER A 89 -22.00 26.96 2.56
C SER A 89 -22.75 26.50 1.30
N GLU A 90 -23.49 27.41 0.68
CA GLU A 90 -24.21 27.13 -0.57
C GLU A 90 -23.27 26.69 -1.70
N ASP A 91 -22.01 27.11 -1.67
CA ASP A 91 -20.99 26.68 -2.63
C ASP A 91 -20.61 25.20 -2.48
N VAL A 92 -20.43 24.71 -1.25
CA VAL A 92 -20.14 23.28 -1.00
C VAL A 92 -21.36 22.42 -1.36
N LYS A 93 -22.58 22.86 -1.04
CA LYS A 93 -23.82 22.18 -1.46
C LYS A 93 -23.99 22.17 -2.98
N ARG A 94 -23.67 23.27 -3.65
CA ARG A 94 -23.69 23.35 -5.11
C ARG A 94 -22.67 22.39 -5.73
N THR A 95 -21.47 22.32 -5.17
CA THR A 95 -20.37 21.47 -5.67
C THR A 95 -20.68 19.98 -5.49
N SER A 96 -21.14 19.57 -4.31
CA SER A 96 -21.60 18.19 -4.06
C SER A 96 -22.79 17.79 -4.94
N GLY A 97 -23.76 18.69 -5.14
CA GLY A 97 -24.86 18.45 -6.08
C GLY A 97 -24.40 18.31 -7.54
N LEU A 98 -23.35 19.03 -7.95
CA LEU A 98 -22.71 18.85 -9.26
C LEU A 98 -22.00 17.49 -9.35
N LEU A 99 -21.31 17.06 -8.29
CA LEU A 99 -20.64 15.76 -8.24
C LEU A 99 -21.64 14.59 -8.35
N VAL A 100 -22.78 14.66 -7.66
CA VAL A 100 -23.85 13.64 -7.78
C VAL A 100 -24.34 13.56 -9.23
N LYS A 101 -24.57 14.69 -9.88
CA LYS A 101 -24.98 14.74 -11.29
C LYS A 101 -23.90 14.17 -12.20
N GLN A 102 -22.63 14.54 -11.97
CA GLN A 102 -21.48 14.04 -12.73
C GLN A 102 -21.36 12.52 -12.63
N ALA A 103 -21.39 11.96 -11.43
CA ALA A 103 -21.31 10.51 -11.21
C ALA A 103 -22.50 9.76 -11.82
N THR A 104 -23.70 10.34 -11.72
CA THR A 104 -24.92 9.80 -12.35
C THR A 104 -24.81 9.79 -13.88
N ALA A 105 -24.29 10.86 -14.48
CA ALA A 105 -24.07 10.94 -15.92
C ALA A 105 -23.03 9.93 -16.40
N LEU A 106 -21.96 9.72 -15.63
CA LEU A 106 -20.95 8.69 -15.92
C LEU A 106 -21.54 7.28 -15.88
N GLU A 107 -22.31 6.93 -14.83
CA GLU A 107 -22.96 5.62 -14.74
C GLU A 107 -23.91 5.38 -15.91
N ALA A 108 -24.72 6.39 -16.28
CA ALA A 108 -25.62 6.32 -17.42
C ALA A 108 -24.85 6.16 -18.75
N TRP A 109 -23.76 6.91 -18.92
CA TRP A 109 -22.90 6.82 -20.10
C TRP A 109 -22.27 5.43 -20.23
N ILE A 110 -21.71 4.88 -19.14
CA ILE A 110 -21.15 3.52 -19.13
C ILE A 110 -22.22 2.47 -19.48
N LYS A 111 -23.42 2.62 -18.91
CA LYS A 111 -24.51 1.65 -19.09
C LYS A 111 -25.11 1.64 -20.49
N ILE A 112 -25.18 2.79 -21.15
CA ILE A 112 -25.90 2.97 -22.42
C ILE A 112 -24.93 3.06 -23.60
N GLY A 113 -23.73 3.59 -23.40
CA GLY A 113 -22.74 3.82 -24.45
C GLY A 113 -23.07 4.98 -25.40
N ASP A 114 -23.95 5.91 -25.00
CA ASP A 114 -24.40 7.05 -25.83
C ASP A 114 -23.47 8.26 -25.70
N GLU A 115 -23.04 8.82 -26.83
CA GLU A 115 -22.16 10.00 -26.90
C GLU A 115 -22.84 11.28 -26.36
N ALA A 116 -24.17 11.38 -26.41
CA ALA A 116 -24.89 12.49 -25.78
C ALA A 116 -24.75 12.47 -24.25
N LEU A 117 -24.63 11.28 -23.65
CA LEU A 117 -24.35 11.11 -22.22
C LEU A 117 -22.88 11.39 -21.91
N ALA A 118 -21.96 11.05 -22.82
CA ALA A 118 -20.55 11.46 -22.73
C ALA A 118 -20.41 12.98 -22.62
N GLU A 119 -21.11 13.70 -23.49
CA GLU A 119 -21.07 15.16 -23.53
C GLU A 119 -21.68 15.77 -22.27
N THR A 120 -22.78 15.18 -21.79
CA THR A 120 -23.40 15.55 -20.51
C THR A 120 -22.42 15.37 -19.35
N TYR A 121 -21.70 14.24 -19.30
CA TYR A 121 -20.66 13.99 -18.31
C TYR A 121 -19.53 15.02 -18.39
N ARG A 122 -18.96 15.27 -19.58
CA ARG A 122 -17.86 16.24 -19.76
C ARG A 122 -18.25 17.64 -19.28
N LYS A 123 -19.45 18.10 -19.62
CA LYS A 123 -19.97 19.39 -19.16
C LYS A 123 -20.14 19.45 -17.63
N LEU A 124 -20.62 18.38 -17.02
CA LEU A 124 -20.76 18.30 -15.56
C LEU A 124 -19.40 18.22 -14.86
N LYS A 125 -18.42 17.53 -15.46
CA LYS A 125 -17.03 17.52 -15.00
C LYS A 125 -16.45 18.93 -15.01
N GLU A 126 -16.55 19.67 -16.11
CA GLU A 126 -16.05 21.05 -16.19
C GLU A 126 -16.71 21.96 -15.15
N GLN A 127 -18.01 21.79 -14.90
CA GLN A 127 -18.72 22.54 -13.86
C GLN A 127 -18.26 22.17 -12.45
N ALA A 128 -18.03 20.88 -12.17
CA ALA A 128 -17.51 20.41 -10.89
C ALA A 128 -16.06 20.89 -10.67
N ASP A 129 -15.21 20.78 -11.70
CA ASP A 129 -13.83 21.31 -11.72
C ASP A 129 -13.83 22.81 -11.37
N ALA A 130 -14.66 23.60 -12.05
CA ALA A 130 -14.77 25.03 -11.81
C ALA A 130 -15.32 25.37 -10.42
N ALA A 131 -16.27 24.57 -9.92
CA ALA A 131 -16.85 24.78 -8.59
C ALA A 131 -15.85 24.47 -7.47
N MET A 132 -15.05 23.41 -7.60
CA MET A 132 -13.98 23.11 -6.64
C MET A 132 -12.83 24.13 -6.73
N ALA A 133 -12.51 24.64 -7.92
CA ALA A 133 -11.49 25.68 -8.07
C ALA A 133 -11.94 27.06 -7.58
N GLY A 134 -13.24 27.37 -7.65
CA GLY A 134 -13.82 28.67 -7.33
C GLY A 134 -14.22 28.88 -5.87
N GLY A 135 -14.12 27.85 -5.02
CA GLY A 135 -14.41 27.95 -3.59
C GLY A 135 -13.32 28.73 -2.85
N ALA A 136 -13.31 30.06 -2.95
CA ALA A 136 -12.27 30.93 -2.38
C ALA A 136 -12.19 30.91 -0.83
N GLU A 137 -13.14 30.28 -0.13
CA GLU A 137 -13.05 29.98 1.31
C GLU A 137 -12.51 28.56 1.61
N MET A 138 -12.46 27.66 0.63
CA MET A 138 -11.65 26.45 0.71
C MET A 138 -10.23 26.86 0.32
N GLY A 139 -9.49 27.37 1.30
CA GLY A 139 -8.22 28.07 1.08
C GLY A 139 -7.29 27.37 0.06
N PRO A 140 -6.52 28.13 -0.74
CA PRO A 140 -5.61 27.60 -1.76
C PRO A 140 -4.53 26.65 -1.20
N GLU A 141 -4.40 26.56 0.13
CA GLU A 141 -3.57 25.56 0.81
C GLU A 141 -4.16 24.14 0.70
N MET A 142 -5.48 23.91 0.80
CA MET A 142 -6.01 22.54 0.74
C MET A 142 -6.03 21.95 -0.68
N GLY A 143 -6.27 22.78 -1.70
CA GLY A 143 -6.23 22.34 -3.11
C GLY A 143 -4.83 21.98 -3.63
N ALA A 144 -3.77 22.53 -3.00
CA ALA A 144 -2.39 22.22 -3.36
C ALA A 144 -1.81 21.06 -2.53
N THR A 145 -2.20 20.92 -1.26
CA THR A 145 -1.63 19.89 -0.36
C THR A 145 -2.29 18.51 -0.52
N VAL A 146 -3.55 18.42 -0.97
CA VAL A 146 -4.26 17.14 -1.17
C VAL A 146 -4.00 16.52 -2.56
N ALA A 147 -3.50 17.30 -3.52
CA ALA A 147 -3.17 16.83 -4.87
C ALA A 147 -1.68 16.46 -5.06
N GLN A 148 -0.79 16.91 -4.18
CA GLN A 148 0.57 16.38 -4.14
C GLN A 148 0.54 15.09 -3.33
N GLY A 149 0.38 13.95 -4.01
CA GLY A 149 0.58 12.64 -3.40
C GLY A 149 1.88 12.58 -2.60
N GLU A 150 2.00 11.67 -1.62
CA GLU A 150 3.14 11.64 -0.68
C GLU A 150 4.47 11.73 -1.43
N THR A 151 5.35 12.65 -1.04
CA THR A 151 6.63 12.88 -1.72
C THR A 151 7.82 12.60 -0.82
N ILE A 152 8.95 12.29 -1.46
CA ILE A 152 10.29 12.42 -0.90
C ILE A 152 11.13 13.18 -1.91
N GLU A 153 11.89 14.16 -1.42
CA GLU A 153 12.86 14.91 -2.18
C GLU A 153 14.26 14.54 -1.70
N LEU A 154 15.14 14.21 -2.65
CA LEU A 154 16.51 13.82 -2.40
C LEU A 154 17.44 14.66 -3.25
N LYS A 155 18.46 15.25 -2.63
CA LYS A 155 19.54 15.95 -3.33
C LYS A 155 20.69 14.98 -3.60
N ILE A 156 21.11 14.87 -4.86
CA ILE A 156 22.31 14.12 -5.25
C ILE A 156 23.52 14.95 -4.83
N VAL A 157 24.23 14.50 -3.80
CA VAL A 157 25.41 15.19 -3.25
C VAL A 157 26.72 14.63 -3.81
N LYS A 158 26.69 13.43 -4.39
CA LYS A 158 27.79 12.81 -5.10
C LYS A 158 27.25 11.88 -6.18
N SER A 159 27.78 11.97 -7.39
CA SER A 159 27.49 11.04 -8.48
C SER A 159 28.79 10.64 -9.17
N VAL A 160 28.93 9.35 -9.46
CA VAL A 160 30.09 8.76 -10.16
C VAL A 160 29.56 7.90 -11.28
N ALA A 161 29.82 8.29 -12.52
CA ALA A 161 29.42 7.54 -13.70
C ALA A 161 30.23 6.25 -13.87
N PRO A 162 29.72 5.26 -14.64
CA PRO A 162 30.52 4.12 -15.06
C PRO A 162 31.87 4.56 -15.66
N GLY A 163 32.97 4.02 -15.11
CA GLY A 163 34.33 4.44 -15.46
C GLY A 163 34.94 5.51 -14.55
N GLY A 164 34.24 5.94 -13.49
CA GLY A 164 34.81 6.75 -12.41
C GLY A 164 34.81 8.25 -12.64
N LYS A 165 34.19 8.74 -13.73
CA LYS A 165 34.00 10.18 -13.96
C LYS A 165 32.95 10.73 -13.01
N GLU A 166 33.08 12.00 -12.63
CA GLU A 166 32.02 12.70 -11.92
C GLU A 166 30.74 12.70 -12.77
N GLY A 167 29.62 12.32 -12.15
CA GLY A 167 28.29 12.35 -12.75
C GLY A 167 27.55 13.64 -12.40
N ASP A 168 26.36 13.80 -12.96
CA ASP A 168 25.55 15.00 -12.76
C ASP A 168 24.98 15.06 -11.34
N LEU A 169 24.98 16.26 -10.77
CA LEU A 169 24.32 16.56 -9.50
C LEU A 169 22.94 17.16 -9.77
N GLY A 170 22.03 17.04 -8.80
CA GLY A 170 20.67 17.51 -8.96
C GLY A 170 19.76 17.15 -7.79
N THR A 171 18.47 17.28 -8.03
CA THR A 171 17.41 16.88 -7.11
C THR A 171 16.55 15.80 -7.76
N MET A 172 16.26 14.75 -7.01
CA MET A 172 15.31 13.71 -7.34
C MET A 172 14.07 13.88 -6.47
N THR A 173 12.89 13.91 -7.08
CA THR A 173 11.61 13.87 -6.38
C THR A 173 10.92 12.55 -6.71
N VAL A 174 10.54 11.79 -5.69
CA VAL A 174 9.71 10.59 -5.84
C VAL A 174 8.33 10.89 -5.26
N THR A 175 7.29 10.59 -6.04
CA THR A 175 5.90 10.93 -5.73
C THR A 175 5.03 9.68 -5.74
N ARG A 176 4.27 9.46 -4.67
CA ARG A 176 3.24 8.42 -4.57
C ARG A 176 1.88 9.02 -4.91
N LYS A 177 1.40 8.81 -6.14
CA LYS A 177 0.05 9.23 -6.54
C LYS A 177 -1.05 8.30 -6.02
N SER A 178 -0.78 7.00 -5.92
CA SER A 178 -1.69 6.02 -5.30
C SER A 178 -0.92 4.85 -4.69
N LYS A 179 -1.62 3.97 -3.96
CA LYS A 179 -1.01 2.77 -3.36
C LYS A 179 -0.88 1.63 -4.36
N GLU A 180 -1.67 1.66 -5.43
CA GLU A 180 -1.78 0.61 -6.44
C GLU A 180 -0.89 0.86 -7.65
N LEU A 181 -0.39 2.09 -7.84
CA LEU A 181 0.46 2.46 -8.96
C LEU A 181 1.94 2.51 -8.56
N PRO A 182 2.86 2.32 -9.52
CA PRO A 182 4.26 2.66 -9.33
C PRO A 182 4.42 4.10 -8.87
N LEU A 183 5.48 4.35 -8.11
CA LEU A 183 5.89 5.70 -7.74
C LEU A 183 6.41 6.42 -8.99
N GLU A 184 6.14 7.71 -9.10
CA GLU A 184 6.73 8.53 -10.16
C GLU A 184 8.04 9.13 -9.67
N VAL A 185 9.05 9.20 -10.54
CA VAL A 185 10.33 9.84 -10.23
C VAL A 185 10.60 10.94 -11.24
N LYS A 186 11.08 12.08 -10.75
CA LYS A 186 11.58 13.18 -11.57
C LYS A 186 12.94 13.61 -11.08
N TRP A 187 13.89 13.75 -11.99
CA TRP A 187 15.19 14.35 -11.72
C TRP A 187 15.24 15.75 -12.33
N ALA A 188 15.85 16.68 -11.62
CA ALA A 188 16.21 18.00 -12.09
C ALA A 188 17.70 18.21 -11.83
N TYR A 189 18.50 18.29 -12.89
CA TYR A 189 19.96 18.40 -12.81
C TYR A 189 20.41 19.86 -12.76
N ALA A 190 21.62 20.09 -12.26
CA ALA A 190 22.18 21.43 -12.09
C ALA A 190 22.40 22.18 -13.41
N ASP A 191 22.54 21.47 -14.53
CA ASP A 191 22.69 22.03 -15.87
C ASP A 191 21.34 22.47 -16.51
N GLY A 192 20.22 22.28 -15.80
CA GLY A 192 18.87 22.56 -16.28
C GLY A 192 18.21 21.38 -17.00
N GLY A 193 18.93 20.26 -17.16
CA GLY A 193 18.37 19.02 -17.67
C GLY A 193 17.35 18.41 -16.70
N SER A 194 16.49 17.55 -17.22
CA SER A 194 15.58 16.75 -16.40
C SER A 194 15.30 15.41 -17.03
N ASP A 195 15.09 14.39 -16.20
CA ASP A 195 14.63 13.07 -16.59
C ASP A 195 13.38 12.70 -15.78
N GLN A 196 12.62 11.73 -16.27
CA GLN A 196 11.47 11.16 -15.57
C GLN A 196 11.49 9.64 -15.65
N GLY A 197 10.87 9.00 -14.67
CA GLY A 197 10.91 7.56 -14.53
C GLY A 197 9.82 7.00 -13.61
N LEU A 198 9.86 5.69 -13.46
CA LEU A 198 8.99 4.92 -12.58
C LEU A 198 9.81 4.27 -11.48
N CYS A 199 9.23 4.16 -10.30
CA CYS A 199 9.86 3.57 -9.13
C CYS A 199 8.96 2.50 -8.52
N VAL A 200 9.57 1.35 -8.21
CA VAL A 200 8.90 0.22 -7.58
C VAL A 200 9.69 -0.16 -6.33
N PRO A 201 9.12 0.00 -5.12
CA PRO A 201 9.77 -0.42 -3.89
C PRO A 201 9.85 -1.95 -3.80
N PHE A 202 11.02 -2.46 -3.42
CA PHE A 202 11.18 -3.86 -3.10
C PHE A 202 10.61 -4.15 -1.71
N PRO A 203 9.67 -5.11 -1.57
CA PRO A 203 8.99 -5.35 -0.30
C PRO A 203 9.95 -5.62 0.87
N ASN A 204 9.77 -4.89 1.97
CA ASN A 204 10.51 -5.04 3.24
C ASN A 204 12.04 -4.89 3.12
N SER A 205 12.54 -4.21 2.09
CA SER A 205 13.99 -4.06 1.88
C SER A 205 14.52 -2.68 2.25
N GLY A 206 13.65 -1.66 2.29
CA GLY A 206 14.08 -0.25 2.31
C GLY A 206 14.72 0.21 0.98
N GLU A 207 14.59 -0.61 -0.08
CA GLU A 207 15.18 -0.37 -1.38
C GLU A 207 14.13 -0.25 -2.47
N MET A 208 14.49 0.45 -3.54
CA MET A 208 13.59 0.75 -4.64
C MET A 208 14.32 0.54 -5.97
N ALA A 209 13.65 -0.14 -6.89
CA ALA A 209 14.05 -0.18 -8.29
C ALA A 209 13.47 1.03 -9.00
N VAL A 210 14.30 1.76 -9.73
CA VAL A 210 13.88 2.92 -10.50
C VAL A 210 14.26 2.72 -11.96
N PHE A 211 13.37 3.08 -12.88
CA PHE A 211 13.52 2.90 -14.31
C PHE A 211 13.32 4.24 -15.00
N TYR A 212 14.16 4.58 -15.98
CA TYR A 212 14.06 5.84 -16.69
C TYR A 212 14.59 5.73 -18.12
N GLY A 213 14.24 6.74 -18.93
CA GLY A 213 14.71 6.90 -20.30
C GLY A 213 13.69 6.46 -21.35
N GLU A 214 13.76 7.10 -22.52
CA GLU A 214 12.86 6.87 -23.67
C GLU A 214 13.00 5.46 -24.28
N GLY A 215 14.11 4.79 -24.01
CA GLY A 215 14.37 3.44 -24.50
C GLY A 215 13.66 2.33 -23.72
N VAL A 216 13.02 2.63 -22.59
CA VAL A 216 12.26 1.63 -21.83
C VAL A 216 11.02 1.24 -22.64
N LYS A 217 10.81 -0.06 -22.89
CA LYS A 217 9.60 -0.56 -23.59
C LYS A 217 8.62 -1.27 -22.68
N SER A 218 9.13 -1.99 -21.68
CA SER A 218 8.31 -2.61 -20.65
C SER A 218 9.06 -2.72 -19.33
N VAL A 219 8.30 -2.74 -18.23
CA VAL A 219 8.81 -2.93 -16.86
C VAL A 219 8.32 -4.28 -16.35
N HIS A 220 9.21 -5.05 -15.74
CA HIS A 220 8.98 -6.38 -15.22
C HIS A 220 9.38 -6.44 -13.75
N ILE A 221 8.51 -7.01 -12.92
CA ILE A 221 8.79 -7.26 -11.50
C ILE A 221 8.58 -8.74 -11.23
N PHE A 222 9.62 -9.39 -10.74
CA PHE A 222 9.67 -10.81 -10.46
C PHE A 222 9.89 -11.06 -8.97
N LYS A 223 9.24 -12.10 -8.46
CA LYS A 223 9.52 -12.75 -7.18
C LYS A 223 10.02 -14.16 -7.46
N ILE A 224 11.12 -14.50 -6.82
CA ILE A 224 11.90 -15.72 -7.01
C ILE A 224 11.65 -16.63 -5.82
N ASP A 225 11.31 -17.87 -6.10
CA ASP A 225 10.96 -18.89 -5.11
C ASP A 225 11.63 -20.22 -5.50
N GLY A 226 12.90 -20.33 -5.12
CA GLY A 226 13.78 -21.43 -5.51
C GLY A 226 13.92 -21.50 -7.03
N LYS A 227 13.41 -22.60 -7.62
CA LYS A 227 13.45 -22.82 -9.08
C LYS A 227 12.28 -22.18 -9.83
N ASN A 228 11.33 -21.56 -9.15
CA ASN A 228 10.17 -20.95 -9.79
C ASN A 228 10.23 -19.44 -9.63
N ILE A 229 9.84 -18.71 -10.67
CA ILE A 229 9.69 -17.26 -10.64
C ILE A 229 8.25 -16.93 -11.00
N THR A 230 7.63 -16.06 -10.20
CA THR A 230 6.35 -15.44 -10.53
C THR A 230 6.57 -13.96 -10.67
N GLY A 231 6.03 -13.34 -11.72
CA GLY A 231 6.15 -11.91 -11.91
C GLY A 231 4.94 -11.29 -12.58
N CYS A 232 5.02 -9.98 -12.72
CA CYS A 232 4.14 -9.20 -13.57
C CYS A 232 4.96 -8.28 -14.46
N TRP A 233 4.37 -7.87 -15.57
CA TRP A 233 4.97 -6.90 -16.47
C TRP A 233 3.93 -6.00 -17.10
N ALA A 234 4.35 -4.81 -17.52
CA ALA A 234 3.53 -3.86 -18.27
C ALA A 234 4.38 -3.15 -19.33
N SER A 235 3.81 -2.94 -20.51
CA SER A 235 4.36 -2.03 -21.51
C SER A 235 4.37 -0.60 -20.95
N VAL A 236 5.34 0.24 -21.32
CA VAL A 236 5.27 1.68 -21.02
C VAL A 236 4.55 2.47 -22.11
N GLU A 237 4.47 1.91 -23.32
CA GLU A 237 3.76 2.50 -24.45
C GLU A 237 2.30 2.01 -24.50
N GLY A 238 1.40 2.89 -24.95
CA GLY A 238 -0.02 2.57 -25.20
C GLY A 238 -0.91 2.59 -23.96
N ASN A 239 -1.92 1.70 -23.94
CA ASN A 239 -2.73 1.45 -22.74
C ASN A 239 -2.09 0.28 -21.95
N PRO A 240 -1.25 0.56 -20.93
CA PRO A 240 -0.45 -0.45 -20.25
C PRO A 240 -1.35 -1.42 -19.49
N LYS A 241 -1.40 -2.68 -19.94
CA LYS A 241 -2.07 -3.76 -19.20
C LYS A 241 -1.04 -4.56 -18.42
N ILE A 242 -1.25 -4.68 -17.11
CA ILE A 242 -0.44 -5.57 -16.27
C ILE A 242 -0.74 -7.01 -16.66
N ARG A 243 0.29 -7.75 -17.02
CA ARG A 243 0.24 -9.18 -17.36
C ARG A 243 1.03 -9.97 -16.33
N SER A 244 0.57 -11.18 -16.05
CA SER A 244 1.32 -12.12 -15.19
C SER A 244 2.26 -12.96 -16.04
N ILE A 245 3.43 -13.26 -15.50
CA ILE A 245 4.42 -14.15 -16.11
C ILE A 245 4.88 -15.18 -15.07
N ARG A 246 5.10 -16.41 -15.51
CA ARG A 246 5.65 -17.49 -14.68
C ARG A 246 6.84 -18.09 -15.39
N LEU A 247 7.91 -18.33 -14.65
CA LEU A 247 9.14 -18.93 -15.16
C LEU A 247 9.53 -20.12 -14.29
N THR A 248 10.15 -21.12 -14.90
CA THR A 248 10.73 -22.27 -14.18
C THR A 248 12.18 -22.42 -14.60
N GLN A 249 13.08 -22.50 -13.64
CA GLN A 249 14.52 -22.63 -13.88
C GLN A 249 14.83 -23.87 -14.70
N ALA A 250 15.60 -23.69 -15.76
CA ALA A 250 16.12 -24.74 -16.60
C ALA A 250 17.34 -25.42 -15.93
N ASP A 251 18.08 -26.24 -16.68
CA ASP A 251 19.28 -26.91 -16.16
C ASP A 251 20.41 -25.91 -15.81
N ASN A 252 20.49 -24.80 -16.55
CA ASN A 252 21.37 -23.69 -16.23
C ASN A 252 20.70 -22.77 -15.20
N VAL A 253 21.41 -22.45 -14.12
CA VAL A 253 20.92 -21.63 -13.00
C VAL A 253 20.45 -20.23 -13.42
N ASN A 254 20.97 -19.73 -14.54
CA ASN A 254 20.66 -18.42 -15.10
C ASN A 254 19.53 -18.44 -16.13
N ASP A 255 19.09 -19.61 -16.57
CA ASP A 255 18.11 -19.76 -17.63
C ASP A 255 16.80 -20.30 -17.07
N TYR A 256 15.69 -19.78 -17.58
CA TYR A 256 14.34 -20.11 -17.15
C TYR A 256 13.44 -20.34 -18.37
N ASP A 257 12.56 -21.32 -18.29
CA ASP A 257 11.49 -21.54 -19.25
C ASP A 257 10.30 -20.65 -18.92
N ILE A 258 9.81 -19.89 -19.90
CA ILE A 258 8.59 -19.09 -19.79
C ILE A 258 7.40 -20.04 -19.88
N VAL A 259 6.60 -20.11 -18.81
CA VAL A 259 5.44 -21.00 -18.71
C VAL A 259 4.20 -20.30 -19.25
N GLY A 260 3.51 -20.96 -20.18
CA GLY A 260 2.22 -20.48 -20.72
C GLY A 260 2.22 -20.38 -22.24
N VAL A 261 1.27 -19.62 -22.77
CA VAL A 261 1.04 -19.46 -24.23
C VAL A 261 2.19 -18.72 -24.93
N GLU A 262 2.85 -17.80 -24.23
CA GLU A 262 3.99 -17.04 -24.77
C GLU A 262 5.19 -17.97 -25.04
N GLY A 263 5.46 -18.89 -24.09
CA GLY A 263 6.58 -19.82 -24.16
C GLY A 263 7.95 -19.14 -24.32
N GLY A 264 9.00 -19.93 -24.42
CA GLY A 264 10.35 -19.43 -24.69
C GLY A 264 11.27 -19.49 -23.48
N LYS A 265 12.35 -18.70 -23.51
CA LYS A 265 13.41 -18.67 -22.51
C LYS A 265 13.59 -17.26 -21.96
N PHE A 266 13.84 -17.18 -20.67
CA PHE A 266 14.31 -15.98 -19.98
C PHE A 266 15.68 -16.28 -19.38
N SER A 267 16.67 -15.44 -19.66
CA SER A 267 18.02 -15.60 -19.12
C SER A 267 18.37 -14.38 -18.29
N VAL A 268 18.98 -14.57 -17.13
CA VAL A 268 19.42 -13.50 -16.24
C VAL A 268 20.88 -13.71 -15.86
N MET A 269 21.71 -12.70 -16.09
CA MET A 269 23.11 -12.68 -15.66
C MET A 269 23.28 -11.58 -14.64
N ALA A 270 23.40 -11.97 -13.37
CA ALA A 270 23.65 -11.03 -12.28
C ALA A 270 25.12 -10.59 -12.26
N PHE A 271 25.33 -9.31 -11.99
CA PHE A 271 26.63 -8.69 -11.80
C PHE A 271 26.77 -8.15 -10.37
N LYS A 272 27.98 -7.69 -10.04
CA LYS A 272 28.27 -7.12 -8.71
C LYS A 272 27.33 -5.95 -8.42
N GLY A 273 26.80 -5.92 -7.19
CA GLY A 273 26.00 -4.80 -6.69
C GLY A 273 24.51 -4.88 -6.97
N GLY A 274 24.00 -6.08 -7.25
CA GLY A 274 22.57 -6.28 -7.48
C GLY A 274 22.13 -5.80 -8.86
N MET A 275 23.03 -5.71 -9.83
CA MET A 275 22.74 -5.37 -11.22
C MET A 275 22.57 -6.64 -12.04
N ALA A 276 21.83 -6.59 -13.14
CA ALA A 276 21.66 -7.74 -14.01
C ALA A 276 21.48 -7.32 -15.47
N SER A 277 21.94 -8.16 -16.40
CA SER A 277 21.45 -8.17 -17.78
C SER A 277 20.44 -9.29 -17.93
N VAL A 278 19.41 -9.04 -18.72
CA VAL A 278 18.34 -10.02 -18.97
C VAL A 278 18.09 -10.16 -20.46
N THR A 279 17.65 -11.35 -20.86
CA THR A 279 17.28 -11.64 -22.24
C THR A 279 16.02 -12.48 -22.26
N TRP A 280 15.00 -12.03 -22.99
CA TRP A 280 13.79 -12.81 -23.28
C TRP A 280 13.87 -13.32 -24.71
N LYS A 281 13.69 -14.62 -24.90
CA LYS A 281 13.62 -15.28 -26.21
C LYS A 281 12.30 -16.02 -26.34
N PHE A 282 11.34 -15.42 -27.01
CA PHE A 282 9.99 -15.96 -27.15
C PHE A 282 9.95 -17.07 -28.22
N LYS A 283 8.93 -17.93 -28.16
CA LYS A 283 8.78 -19.08 -29.09
C LYS A 283 8.72 -18.67 -30.57
N GLY A 284 8.32 -17.44 -30.87
CA GLY A 284 8.30 -16.87 -32.22
C GLY A 284 9.67 -16.43 -32.76
N GLY A 285 10.76 -16.65 -32.01
CA GLY A 285 12.12 -16.24 -32.38
C GLY A 285 12.45 -14.79 -32.06
N LEU A 286 11.48 -14.01 -31.56
CA LEU A 286 11.73 -12.66 -31.06
C LEU A 286 12.65 -12.74 -29.83
N GLU A 287 13.76 -12.02 -29.90
CA GLU A 287 14.73 -11.89 -28.84
C GLU A 287 14.82 -10.43 -28.40
N VAL A 288 14.70 -10.20 -27.10
CA VAL A 288 14.61 -8.90 -26.47
C VAL A 288 15.67 -8.84 -25.37
N SER A 289 16.45 -7.78 -25.36
CA SER A 289 17.48 -7.55 -24.33
C SER A 289 16.99 -6.53 -23.31
N GLY A 290 17.55 -6.63 -22.12
CA GLY A 290 17.18 -5.77 -21.02
C GLY A 290 18.24 -5.68 -19.95
N ILE A 291 17.94 -4.82 -18.99
CA ILE A 291 18.75 -4.61 -17.80
C ILE A 291 17.84 -4.63 -16.58
N GLY A 292 18.39 -4.96 -15.42
CA GLY A 292 17.61 -5.08 -14.20
C GLY A 292 18.43 -4.90 -12.94
N VAL A 293 17.70 -4.81 -11.82
CA VAL A 293 18.24 -4.79 -10.47
C VAL A 293 17.60 -5.89 -9.64
N TRP A 294 18.42 -6.52 -8.80
CA TRP A 294 18.06 -7.67 -7.99
C TRP A 294 18.27 -7.34 -6.52
N LYS A 295 17.25 -7.59 -5.70
CA LYS A 295 17.34 -7.55 -4.25
C LYS A 295 16.62 -8.73 -3.59
N GLY A 296 17.39 -9.54 -2.85
CA GLY A 296 16.85 -10.69 -2.12
C GLY A 296 16.18 -11.67 -3.07
N ASP A 297 14.88 -11.90 -2.89
CA ASP A 297 14.06 -12.76 -3.74
C ASP A 297 13.34 -11.99 -4.86
N TYR A 298 13.74 -10.75 -5.15
CA TYR A 298 13.07 -9.91 -6.14
C TYR A 298 14.03 -9.45 -7.24
N LEU A 299 13.53 -9.44 -8.47
CA LEU A 299 14.20 -8.89 -9.64
C LEU A 299 13.25 -7.90 -10.31
N ALA A 300 13.74 -6.68 -10.53
CA ALA A 300 13.08 -5.67 -11.31
C ALA A 300 13.87 -5.46 -12.60
N ALA A 301 13.24 -5.54 -13.75
CA ALA A 301 13.92 -5.46 -15.03
C ALA A 301 13.12 -4.65 -16.05
N ILE A 302 13.82 -4.14 -17.06
CA ILE A 302 13.22 -3.46 -18.21
C ILE A 302 13.67 -4.12 -19.51
N ASP A 303 12.74 -4.18 -20.45
CA ASP A 303 13.04 -4.30 -21.87
C ASP A 303 13.54 -2.96 -22.39
N VAL A 304 14.68 -2.97 -23.09
CA VAL A 304 15.29 -1.77 -23.65
C VAL A 304 15.39 -1.84 -25.16
N GLU A 305 15.03 -0.74 -25.81
CA GLU A 305 15.34 -0.53 -27.22
C GLU A 305 16.86 -0.40 -27.41
N PRO A 306 17.47 -1.17 -28.32
CA PRO A 306 18.92 -1.11 -28.54
C PRO A 306 19.39 0.31 -28.86
N LYS A 307 20.47 0.78 -28.21
CA LYS A 307 21.04 2.14 -28.38
C LYS A 307 20.19 3.30 -27.90
N ALA A 308 18.99 3.05 -27.38
CA ALA A 308 18.18 4.10 -26.77
C ALA A 308 18.62 4.36 -25.32
N LYS A 309 18.47 5.60 -24.87
CA LYS A 309 18.75 6.00 -23.48
C LYS A 309 17.73 5.30 -22.57
N ALA A 310 18.20 4.34 -21.79
CA ALA A 310 17.42 3.65 -20.78
C ALA A 310 18.34 3.23 -19.63
N GLY A 311 17.83 3.23 -18.40
CA GLY A 311 18.60 2.81 -17.24
C GLY A 311 17.74 2.26 -16.12
N VAL A 312 18.39 1.48 -15.26
CA VAL A 312 17.82 0.96 -14.02
C VAL A 312 18.72 1.36 -12.87
N LEU A 313 18.09 1.84 -11.79
CA LEU A 313 18.74 2.24 -10.57
C LEU A 313 18.22 1.41 -9.40
N LEU A 314 19.10 1.11 -8.45
CA LEU A 314 18.78 0.51 -7.16
C LEU A 314 19.09 1.55 -6.08
N TYR A 315 18.05 2.14 -5.51
CA TYR A 315 18.17 3.04 -4.37
C TYR A 315 18.04 2.25 -3.07
N SER A 316 18.92 2.54 -2.10
CA SER A 316 18.87 2.02 -0.74
C SER A 316 18.78 3.19 0.23
N MET A 317 17.66 3.30 0.95
CA MET A 317 17.51 4.29 2.01
C MET A 317 18.33 3.88 3.24
N ALA A 318 19.04 4.82 3.85
CA ALA A 318 19.68 4.60 5.13
C ALA A 318 18.62 4.38 6.23
N PRO A 319 18.93 3.62 7.29
CA PRO A 319 17.97 3.34 8.38
C PRO A 319 17.42 4.59 9.09
N ASP A 320 18.16 5.69 9.06
CA ASP A 320 17.74 6.97 9.64
C ASP A 320 16.80 7.78 8.73
N GLY A 321 16.59 7.32 7.49
CA GLY A 321 15.77 8.00 6.50
C GLY A 321 16.33 9.33 6.01
N LYS A 322 17.58 9.69 6.35
CA LYS A 322 18.18 11.00 6.02
C LYS A 322 19.07 10.96 4.80
N THR A 323 19.60 9.79 4.45
CA THR A 323 20.47 9.61 3.30
C THR A 323 20.03 8.41 2.49
N ALA A 324 20.46 8.36 1.23
CA ALA A 324 20.28 7.22 0.37
C ALA A 324 21.55 6.99 -0.47
N THR A 325 21.78 5.74 -0.84
CA THR A 325 22.78 5.39 -1.87
C THR A 325 22.07 4.85 -3.08
N CYS A 326 22.61 5.14 -4.26
CA CYS A 326 22.11 4.63 -5.52
C CYS A 326 23.22 3.87 -6.23
N ARG A 327 22.86 2.79 -6.91
CA ARG A 327 23.69 2.18 -7.94
C ARG A 327 22.87 2.09 -9.22
N TRP A 328 23.48 2.31 -10.37
CA TRP A 328 22.74 2.31 -11.63
C TRP A 328 23.54 1.75 -12.79
N ILE A 329 22.82 1.24 -13.77
CA ILE A 329 23.34 0.82 -15.08
C ILE A 329 22.50 1.46 -16.17
N MET A 330 23.16 1.82 -17.27
CA MET A 330 22.50 2.28 -18.49
C MET A 330 22.67 1.27 -19.59
N ASN A 331 21.69 1.21 -20.48
CA ASN A 331 21.80 0.50 -21.73
C ASN A 331 23.03 0.98 -22.51
N ASP A 332 23.79 0.04 -23.09
CA ASP A 332 25.02 0.29 -23.85
C ASP A 332 26.17 1.01 -23.10
N VAL A 333 26.11 1.13 -21.77
CA VAL A 333 27.21 1.66 -20.96
C VAL A 333 27.80 0.54 -20.10
N SER A 334 29.10 0.28 -20.25
CA SER A 334 29.79 -0.74 -19.46
C SER A 334 30.12 -0.22 -18.07
N GLY A 335 29.76 -0.99 -17.05
CA GLY A 335 30.04 -0.70 -15.65
C GLY A 335 28.80 -0.25 -14.87
N VAL A 336 29.02 0.15 -13.62
CA VAL A 336 27.98 0.58 -12.68
C VAL A 336 28.32 1.98 -12.21
N GLY A 337 27.34 2.88 -12.28
CA GLY A 337 27.41 4.20 -11.66
C GLY A 337 26.92 4.15 -10.21
N GLU A 338 27.36 5.09 -9.40
CA GLU A 338 27.01 5.17 -7.98
C GLU A 338 26.68 6.61 -7.60
N GLU A 339 25.67 6.79 -6.74
CA GLU A 339 25.31 8.10 -6.20
C GLU A 339 25.12 8.05 -4.68
N THR A 340 25.33 9.19 -4.04
CA THR A 340 24.95 9.45 -2.65
C THR A 340 23.98 10.61 -2.63
N LEU A 341 22.89 10.45 -1.88
CA LEU A 341 21.81 11.41 -1.81
C LEU A 341 21.48 11.77 -0.36
N GLU A 342 21.04 13.00 -0.15
CA GLU A 342 20.53 13.52 1.12
C GLU A 342 19.03 13.81 0.98
N VAL A 343 18.22 13.36 1.92
CA VAL A 343 16.80 13.67 1.95
C VAL A 343 16.62 15.12 2.39
N THR A 344 16.07 15.95 1.51
CA THR A 344 15.80 17.38 1.76
C THR A 344 14.39 17.62 2.27
N ALA A 345 13.43 16.79 1.84
CA ALA A 345 12.06 16.82 2.30
C ALA A 345 11.42 15.43 2.21
N MET A 346 10.49 15.11 3.11
CA MET A 346 9.75 13.85 3.06
C MET A 346 8.38 14.02 3.73
N SER A 347 7.31 13.54 3.06
CA SER A 347 6.00 13.42 3.68
C SER A 347 6.05 12.41 4.84
N PRO A 348 5.37 12.65 5.97
CA PRO A 348 5.47 11.82 7.19
C PRO A 348 5.24 10.31 7.01
N ASN A 349 4.50 9.90 5.97
CA ASN A 349 4.10 8.51 5.74
C ASN A 349 4.74 7.87 4.48
N PHE A 350 5.66 8.57 3.81
CA PHE A 350 6.18 8.13 2.52
C PHE A 350 6.84 6.74 2.57
N LEU A 351 7.71 6.53 3.58
CA LEU A 351 8.45 5.28 3.78
C LEU A 351 7.61 4.15 4.37
N THR A 352 6.59 4.47 5.17
CA THR A 352 5.74 3.47 5.85
C THR A 352 4.61 2.95 4.95
N GLY A 353 4.42 3.54 3.77
CA GLY A 353 3.37 3.13 2.82
C GLY A 353 1.94 3.27 3.38
N GLY A 354 1.77 4.10 4.41
CA GLY A 354 0.50 4.26 5.13
C GLY A 354 -0.02 2.97 5.79
N GLY A 355 0.86 2.02 6.12
CA GLY A 355 0.60 0.97 7.10
C GLY A 355 0.95 1.47 8.49
N SER A 356 0.19 1.05 9.52
CA SER A 356 0.39 1.41 10.93
C SER A 356 1.87 1.41 11.36
N PRO A 357 2.25 2.29 12.31
CA PRO A 357 3.63 2.55 12.67
C PRO A 357 4.39 1.24 12.91
N THR A 358 5.36 0.99 12.04
CA THR A 358 6.31 -0.09 12.24
C THR A 358 7.22 0.37 13.38
N VAL A 359 7.10 -0.29 14.53
CA VAL A 359 8.08 -0.14 15.61
C VAL A 359 9.42 -0.60 15.03
N THR A 360 10.32 0.34 14.74
CA THR A 360 11.64 0.07 14.19
C THR A 360 12.44 -0.70 15.23
N ALA A 361 12.44 -2.03 15.12
CA ALA A 361 13.17 -2.91 16.01
C ALA A 361 14.66 -2.91 15.61
N THR A 362 15.51 -2.29 16.44
CA THR A 362 16.85 -2.82 16.69
C THR A 362 16.72 -4.29 17.05
N ALA A 363 17.66 -5.18 16.67
CA ALA A 363 17.62 -6.64 16.93
C ALA A 363 17.42 -6.97 18.43
N GLY A 364 16.17 -6.87 18.88
CA GLY A 364 15.75 -6.95 20.26
C GLY A 364 15.37 -8.38 20.59
N ASN A 365 15.38 -8.69 21.88
CA ASN A 365 14.85 -9.94 22.38
C ASN A 365 13.35 -10.01 22.03
N VAL A 366 12.92 -11.06 21.34
CA VAL A 366 11.50 -11.28 20.97
C VAL A 366 10.56 -11.14 22.17
N ARG A 367 11.00 -11.53 23.38
CA ARG A 367 10.21 -11.34 24.61
C ARG A 367 9.99 -9.88 24.97
N ASP A 368 10.94 -9.00 24.68
CA ASP A 368 10.80 -7.57 24.92
C ASP A 368 9.84 -6.94 23.92
N GLU A 369 9.85 -7.38 22.66
CA GLU A 369 8.84 -6.99 21.66
C GLU A 369 7.43 -7.41 22.09
N VAL A 370 7.26 -8.67 22.54
CA VAL A 370 5.97 -9.15 23.06
C VAL A 370 5.54 -8.34 24.29
N ARG A 371 6.47 -8.02 25.20
CA ARG A 371 6.17 -7.19 26.37
C ARG A 371 5.72 -5.79 25.96
N GLN A 372 6.37 -5.17 24.98
CA GLN A 372 5.99 -3.85 24.48
C GLN A 372 4.58 -3.87 23.88
N ILE A 373 4.23 -4.90 23.11
CA ILE A 373 2.87 -5.07 22.57
C ILE A 373 1.86 -5.25 23.70
N ALA A 374 2.18 -6.07 24.70
CA ALA A 374 1.34 -6.23 25.88
C ALA A 374 1.15 -4.91 26.65
N GLU A 375 2.18 -4.08 26.80
CA GLU A 375 2.04 -2.75 27.42
C GLU A 375 1.08 -1.85 26.63
N GLN A 376 1.17 -1.84 25.29
CA GLN A 376 0.27 -1.05 24.44
C GLN A 376 -1.20 -1.51 24.52
N LEU A 377 -1.42 -2.82 24.69
CA LEU A 377 -2.76 -3.41 24.81
C LEU A 377 -3.33 -3.29 26.23
N ARG A 378 -2.50 -3.06 27.25
CA ARG A 378 -2.90 -3.04 28.67
C ARG A 378 -4.00 -2.01 28.95
N GLU A 379 -3.81 -0.79 28.49
CA GLU A 379 -4.70 0.35 28.78
C GLU A 379 -5.94 0.34 27.90
N ASN A 380 -5.82 -0.15 26.67
CA ASN A 380 -6.93 -0.25 25.74
C ASN A 380 -6.79 -1.49 24.84
N LEU A 381 -7.62 -2.50 25.07
CA LEU A 381 -7.64 -3.70 24.23
C LEU A 381 -8.07 -3.40 22.79
N GLY A 382 -8.81 -2.30 22.56
CA GLY A 382 -9.18 -1.83 21.22
C GLY A 382 -7.98 -1.56 20.32
N ASN A 383 -6.81 -1.29 20.89
CA ASN A 383 -5.55 -1.15 20.16
C ASN A 383 -5.15 -2.44 19.44
N ALA A 384 -5.73 -3.60 19.78
CA ALA A 384 -5.51 -4.86 19.07
C ALA A 384 -5.85 -4.80 17.57
N VAL A 385 -6.67 -3.83 17.14
CA VAL A 385 -6.99 -3.57 15.73
C VAL A 385 -5.75 -3.33 14.87
N GLN A 386 -4.68 -2.74 15.43
CA GLN A 386 -3.44 -2.49 14.69
C GLN A 386 -2.65 -3.77 14.37
N TYR A 387 -2.91 -4.86 15.09
CA TYR A 387 -2.29 -6.17 14.89
C TYR A 387 -3.21 -7.15 14.15
N ARG A 388 -4.32 -6.64 13.57
CA ARG A 388 -5.24 -7.47 12.79
C ARG A 388 -4.50 -8.06 11.59
N PRO A 389 -4.49 -9.38 11.41
CA PRO A 389 -3.74 -9.98 10.32
C PRO A 389 -4.42 -9.70 8.97
N SER A 390 -3.61 -9.50 7.95
CA SER A 390 -4.03 -9.49 6.55
C SER A 390 -4.23 -10.92 6.01
N THR A 391 -4.92 -11.03 4.87
CA THR A 391 -5.09 -12.31 4.16
C THR A 391 -3.75 -13.01 3.87
N SER A 392 -2.72 -12.25 3.48
CA SER A 392 -1.40 -12.82 3.16
C SER A 392 -0.70 -13.36 4.41
N GLN A 393 -0.83 -12.68 5.55
CA GLN A 393 -0.27 -13.13 6.83
C GLN A 393 -1.01 -14.38 7.35
N ILE A 394 -2.33 -14.45 7.21
CA ILE A 394 -3.10 -15.67 7.56
C ILE A 394 -2.65 -16.85 6.70
N ASN A 395 -2.49 -16.66 5.39
CA ASN A 395 -1.98 -17.71 4.49
C ASN A 395 -0.55 -18.15 4.85
N ALA A 396 0.28 -17.25 5.38
CA ALA A 396 1.65 -17.54 5.75
C ALA A 396 1.76 -18.44 6.99
N ILE A 397 0.77 -18.39 7.90
CA ILE A 397 0.78 -19.18 9.14
C ILE A 397 -0.07 -20.45 9.05
N SER A 398 -0.96 -20.55 8.06
CA SER A 398 -1.89 -21.67 7.91
C SER A 398 -1.26 -22.85 7.16
N ALA A 399 -1.47 -24.07 7.66
CA ALA A 399 -0.92 -25.29 7.05
C ALA A 399 -1.50 -25.56 5.65
N THR A 400 -2.80 -25.29 5.47
CA THR A 400 -3.51 -25.43 4.18
C THR A 400 -4.33 -24.18 3.85
N LEU A 401 -4.83 -24.10 2.61
CA LEU A 401 -5.77 -23.03 2.21
C LEU A 401 -7.10 -23.12 2.97
N ASN A 402 -7.60 -24.32 3.24
CA ASN A 402 -8.81 -24.51 4.03
C ASN A 402 -8.62 -24.02 5.48
N ASP A 403 -7.46 -24.27 6.08
CA ASP A 403 -7.13 -23.72 7.41
C ASP A 403 -7.09 -22.19 7.38
N ALA A 404 -6.57 -21.59 6.30
CA ALA A 404 -6.54 -20.14 6.12
C ALA A 404 -7.95 -19.52 5.96
N GLU A 405 -8.89 -20.25 5.35
CA GLU A 405 -10.30 -19.81 5.26
C GLU A 405 -10.98 -19.85 6.63
N LEU A 406 -10.81 -20.93 7.39
CA LEU A 406 -11.32 -21.04 8.76
C LEU A 406 -10.73 -19.94 9.66
N LEU A 407 -9.42 -19.69 9.54
CA LEU A 407 -8.75 -18.68 10.35
C LEU A 407 -9.18 -17.25 9.97
N ARG A 408 -9.42 -16.97 8.68
CA ARG A 408 -10.01 -15.69 8.23
C ARG A 408 -11.40 -15.47 8.80
N ALA A 409 -12.28 -16.47 8.68
CA ALA A 409 -13.63 -16.38 9.24
C ALA A 409 -13.61 -16.13 10.76
N TYR A 410 -12.72 -16.83 11.47
CA TYR A 410 -12.51 -16.62 12.90
C TYR A 410 -11.95 -15.22 13.24
N VAL A 411 -11.00 -14.70 12.46
CA VAL A 411 -10.46 -13.35 12.63
C VAL A 411 -11.56 -12.30 12.47
N GLU A 412 -12.39 -12.41 11.43
CA GLU A 412 -13.53 -11.51 11.24
C GLU A 412 -14.46 -11.52 12.46
N GLU A 413 -14.85 -12.71 12.94
CA GLU A 413 -15.71 -12.86 14.10
C GLU A 413 -15.08 -12.24 15.35
N VAL A 414 -13.85 -12.61 15.70
CA VAL A 414 -13.20 -12.15 16.93
C VAL A 414 -12.99 -10.65 16.94
N TYR A 415 -12.58 -10.06 15.81
CA TYR A 415 -12.33 -8.62 15.75
C TYR A 415 -13.60 -7.77 15.86
N THR A 416 -14.79 -8.33 15.57
CA THR A 416 -16.07 -7.67 15.87
C THR A 416 -16.43 -7.71 17.37
N GLN A 417 -15.86 -8.66 18.12
CA GLN A 417 -16.13 -8.86 19.55
C GLN A 417 -15.10 -8.18 20.46
N ILE A 418 -13.96 -7.72 19.92
CA ILE A 418 -12.97 -6.98 20.70
C ILE A 418 -13.59 -5.63 21.11
N PRO A 419 -13.64 -5.31 22.43
CA PRO A 419 -14.08 -4.01 22.89
C PRO A 419 -13.26 -2.90 22.23
N SER A 420 -13.93 -1.89 21.66
CA SER A 420 -13.26 -0.73 21.06
C SER A 420 -12.53 0.14 22.08
N THR A 421 -12.93 0.02 23.36
CA THR A 421 -12.32 0.70 24.50
C THR A 421 -12.27 -0.23 25.72
N GLY A 422 -11.36 0.09 26.65
CA GLY A 422 -11.30 -0.54 27.96
C GLY A 422 -10.01 -1.34 28.20
N PRO A 423 -9.56 -1.44 29.46
CA PRO A 423 -8.29 -2.04 29.78
C PRO A 423 -8.31 -3.56 29.56
N ALA A 424 -7.21 -4.10 29.05
CA ALA A 424 -7.03 -5.54 28.93
C ALA A 424 -6.66 -6.20 30.28
N ALA A 425 -6.01 -5.44 31.17
CA ALA A 425 -5.66 -5.91 32.51
C ALA A 425 -6.77 -5.55 33.53
N LYS A 426 -6.99 -6.42 34.52
CA LYS A 426 -7.81 -6.06 35.69
C LYS A 426 -7.01 -5.15 36.64
N PRO A 427 -7.68 -4.32 37.46
CA PRO A 427 -7.00 -3.54 38.49
C PRO A 427 -6.07 -4.40 39.36
N GLY A 428 -4.83 -3.96 39.54
CA GLY A 428 -3.80 -4.67 40.31
C GLY A 428 -2.94 -5.66 39.52
N GLN A 429 -3.25 -5.93 38.24
CA GLN A 429 -2.44 -6.79 37.37
C GLN A 429 -1.38 -5.98 36.61
N ASN A 430 -0.32 -5.59 37.31
CA ASN A 430 0.67 -4.62 36.82
C ASN A 430 1.93 -5.26 36.21
N GLU A 431 2.14 -6.56 36.36
CA GLU A 431 3.26 -7.29 35.78
C GLU A 431 2.86 -7.99 34.48
N ILE A 432 3.80 -8.10 33.53
CA ILE A 432 3.64 -8.85 32.28
C ILE A 432 4.55 -10.07 32.29
N LEU A 433 3.94 -11.25 32.21
CA LEU A 433 4.64 -12.50 31.92
C LEU A 433 4.51 -12.82 30.44
N VAL A 434 5.62 -13.25 29.82
CA VAL A 434 5.68 -13.66 28.41
C VAL A 434 6.08 -15.14 28.35
N GLU A 435 5.30 -15.92 27.61
CA GLU A 435 5.43 -17.37 27.45
C GLU A 435 5.39 -17.76 25.95
N GLY A 436 5.94 -18.92 25.61
CA GLY A 436 6.17 -19.35 24.22
C GLY A 436 7.64 -19.15 23.77
N PRO A 437 8.00 -19.64 22.56
CA PRO A 437 7.13 -20.29 21.59
C PRO A 437 6.85 -21.78 21.83
N ASP A 438 7.44 -22.39 22.87
CA ASP A 438 7.24 -23.80 23.21
C ASP A 438 5.75 -24.12 23.47
N LEU A 439 5.21 -25.13 22.79
CA LEU A 439 3.79 -25.53 22.91
C LEU A 439 3.36 -25.90 24.33
N LYS A 440 4.28 -26.39 25.17
CA LYS A 440 4.02 -26.74 26.58
C LYS A 440 3.68 -25.50 27.44
N ASP A 441 4.09 -24.31 26.99
CA ASP A 441 3.85 -23.05 27.69
C ASP A 441 2.52 -22.41 27.25
N LEU A 442 1.90 -22.93 26.20
CA LEU A 442 0.65 -22.44 25.60
C LEU A 442 -0.57 -23.23 26.09
N PRO A 443 -1.80 -22.67 25.95
CA PRO A 443 -3.02 -23.42 26.23
C PRO A 443 -3.11 -24.72 25.42
N GLY A 444 -3.60 -25.80 26.03
CA GLY A 444 -3.66 -27.14 25.41
C GLY A 444 -4.42 -27.23 24.09
N GLY A 445 -5.26 -26.24 23.76
CA GLY A 445 -5.89 -26.11 22.45
C GLY A 445 -4.87 -25.98 21.30
N TYR A 446 -3.72 -25.34 21.52
CA TYR A 446 -2.65 -25.27 20.53
C TYR A 446 -2.02 -26.65 20.28
N THR A 447 -1.72 -27.42 21.32
CA THR A 447 -1.20 -28.79 21.17
C THR A 447 -2.14 -29.67 20.34
N GLN A 448 -3.46 -29.52 20.52
CA GLN A 448 -4.45 -30.30 19.77
C GLN A 448 -4.59 -29.88 18.31
N LYS A 449 -4.33 -28.60 18.00
CA LYS A 449 -4.60 -28.00 16.68
C LYS A 449 -3.34 -27.53 15.95
N ILE A 450 -2.14 -27.84 16.45
CA ILE A 450 -0.88 -27.36 15.86
C ILE A 450 -0.70 -27.75 14.39
N LYS A 451 -1.25 -28.90 13.98
CA LYS A 451 -1.24 -29.37 12.59
C LYS A 451 -1.93 -28.44 11.58
N HIS A 452 -2.77 -27.51 12.05
CA HIS A 452 -3.44 -26.51 11.21
C HIS A 452 -2.57 -25.26 10.99
N PHE A 453 -1.45 -25.14 11.69
CA PHE A 453 -0.44 -24.11 11.50
C PHE A 453 0.75 -24.68 10.71
N ARG A 454 1.45 -23.83 9.96
CA ARG A 454 2.69 -24.25 9.29
C ARG A 454 3.75 -24.63 10.32
N PRO A 455 4.58 -25.65 10.07
CA PRO A 455 5.77 -25.92 10.88
C PRO A 455 6.63 -24.66 11.03
N GLY A 456 7.10 -24.40 12.25
CA GLY A 456 7.90 -23.20 12.57
C GLY A 456 7.10 -21.92 12.83
N THR A 457 5.76 -22.00 12.93
CA THR A 457 4.96 -20.86 13.39
C THR A 457 5.16 -20.68 14.89
N ASP A 458 5.93 -19.67 15.27
CA ASP A 458 6.12 -19.29 16.69
C ASP A 458 4.90 -18.54 17.23
N ILE A 459 4.31 -19.08 18.30
CA ILE A 459 3.11 -18.53 18.93
C ILE A 459 3.46 -18.13 20.35
N TYR A 460 3.15 -16.89 20.70
CA TYR A 460 3.43 -16.31 22.01
C TYR A 460 2.14 -16.03 22.78
N ARG A 461 2.26 -16.06 24.10
CA ARG A 461 1.25 -15.64 25.06
C ARG A 461 1.84 -14.59 25.99
N PHE A 462 1.02 -13.61 26.37
CA PHE A 462 1.32 -12.74 27.48
C PHE A 462 0.21 -12.79 28.54
N LYS A 463 0.58 -12.54 29.79
CA LYS A 463 -0.34 -12.46 30.93
C LYS A 463 -0.15 -11.16 31.68
N TYR A 464 -1.25 -10.55 32.10
CA TYR A 464 -1.23 -9.51 33.13
C TYR A 464 -1.48 -10.16 34.49
N VAL A 465 -0.48 -10.09 35.37
CA VAL A 465 -0.52 -10.69 36.71
C VAL A 465 -0.28 -9.64 37.79
N ALA A 466 -0.76 -9.93 39.00
CA ALA A 466 -0.38 -9.12 40.17
C ALA A 466 1.08 -9.39 40.55
N PRO A 467 1.77 -8.46 41.23
CA PRO A 467 3.17 -8.65 41.59
C PRO A 467 3.44 -9.95 42.34
N GLY A 468 4.36 -10.76 41.80
CA GLY A 468 4.74 -12.06 42.38
C GLY A 468 3.72 -13.19 42.19
N GLN A 469 2.67 -13.00 41.37
CA GLN A 469 1.70 -14.03 41.01
C GLN A 469 1.98 -14.56 39.60
N ASP A 470 1.56 -15.79 39.31
CA ASP A 470 1.64 -16.44 37.99
C ASP A 470 0.27 -16.61 37.30
N ILE A 471 -0.80 -16.28 38.02
CA ILE A 471 -2.20 -16.34 37.58
C ILE A 471 -2.73 -14.92 37.29
N GLY A 472 -3.37 -14.75 36.14
CA GLY A 472 -3.95 -13.47 35.74
C GLY A 472 -4.69 -13.50 34.41
N MET A 473 -4.96 -12.33 33.84
CA MET A 473 -5.62 -12.21 32.53
C MET A 473 -4.63 -12.58 31.43
N SER A 474 -4.93 -13.64 30.66
CA SER A 474 -4.05 -14.17 29.63
C SER A 474 -4.55 -13.87 28.22
N TYR A 475 -3.63 -13.50 27.34
CA TYR A 475 -3.87 -13.25 25.93
C TYR A 475 -2.87 -14.07 25.11
N ASP A 476 -3.39 -15.00 24.32
CA ASP A 476 -2.63 -15.91 23.47
C ASP A 476 -2.93 -15.68 21.99
N GLY A 477 -2.00 -16.07 21.12
CA GLY A 477 -2.13 -15.95 19.67
C GLY A 477 -1.42 -14.74 19.08
N LEU A 478 -0.38 -14.25 19.74
CA LEU A 478 0.54 -13.28 19.16
C LEU A 478 1.59 -14.05 18.33
N ILE A 479 1.68 -13.74 17.04
CA ILE A 479 2.48 -14.50 16.08
C ILE A 479 3.35 -13.53 15.30
N LYS A 480 4.64 -13.82 15.17
CA LYS A 480 5.55 -13.02 14.33
C LYS A 480 5.59 -13.62 12.92
N VAL A 481 5.09 -12.87 11.95
CA VAL A 481 5.11 -13.25 10.53
C VAL A 481 6.11 -12.34 9.83
N LYS A 482 7.30 -12.88 9.54
CA LYS A 482 8.47 -12.10 9.11
C LYS A 482 8.84 -11.09 10.19
N ASP A 483 8.81 -9.79 9.89
CA ASP A 483 9.14 -8.71 10.84
C ASP A 483 7.89 -8.00 11.40
N GLN A 484 6.70 -8.60 11.23
CA GLN A 484 5.45 -8.02 11.67
C GLN A 484 4.75 -8.91 12.70
N TRP A 485 4.24 -8.29 13.76
CA TRP A 485 3.41 -8.95 14.75
C TRP A 485 1.95 -8.90 14.33
N ILE A 486 1.30 -10.06 14.37
CA ILE A 486 -0.15 -10.19 14.24
C ILE A 486 -0.73 -10.79 15.52
N PHE A 487 -1.98 -10.46 15.82
CA PHE A 487 -2.68 -10.96 16.99
C PHE A 487 -3.98 -11.65 16.58
N ILE A 488 -4.10 -12.95 16.86
CA ILE A 488 -5.31 -13.73 16.61
C ILE A 488 -5.71 -14.36 17.94
N PRO A 489 -6.56 -13.70 18.76
CA PRO A 489 -6.91 -14.17 20.09
C PRO A 489 -7.41 -15.61 20.05
N LYS A 490 -6.70 -16.54 20.70
CA LYS A 490 -7.07 -17.96 20.75
C LYS A 490 -7.22 -18.60 19.37
N ALA A 491 -6.29 -18.33 18.45
CA ALA A 491 -6.29 -18.79 17.06
C ALA A 491 -6.70 -20.28 16.86
N TRP A 492 -6.34 -21.17 17.79
CA TRP A 492 -6.72 -22.59 17.75
C TRP A 492 -8.24 -22.83 17.72
N ARG A 493 -9.06 -21.86 18.13
CA ARG A 493 -10.53 -21.95 18.10
C ARG A 493 -11.13 -21.90 16.70
N ALA A 494 -10.36 -21.50 15.68
CA ALA A 494 -10.79 -21.55 14.28
C ALA A 494 -11.04 -22.98 13.77
N PHE A 495 -10.42 -23.98 14.41
CA PHE A 495 -10.35 -25.35 13.89
C PHE A 495 -11.22 -26.34 14.67
N LYS A 496 -12.43 -25.94 15.08
CA LYS A 496 -13.29 -26.79 15.91
C LYS A 496 -13.64 -28.11 15.24
#